data_AF-A0A5C7WQQ8-F1
#
_entry.id   AF-A0A5C7WQQ8-F1
#
_cell.length_a   1.000
_cell.length_b   1.000
_cell.length_c   1.000
_cell.angle_alpha   90.00
_cell.angle_beta   90.00
_cell.angle_gamma   90.00
#
_symmetry.space_group_name_H-M   'P 1'
#
loop_
_entity.id
_entity.type
_entity.pdbx_description
1 polymer ?
#
loop_
_entity_poly.entity_id
_entity_poly.type
_entity_poly.pdbx_seq_one_letter_code
_entity_poly.pdbx_strand_id
1 'polypeptide(L)'
;ALADLVAGVAKIAADRDLTISVIAHAGDGNTHPLIVYNPADPEMTARAEKAFGDIMDLAVSLGGTITGEHGVGRLKKPWLAGQLGPEAMELNRRIKAALDPDGILNPGALI
;
A
#
# COMPACT_ATOMS: atom_id res chain seq x y z
N ALA A 1 -1.48 5.81 -17.38
CA ALA A 1 -1.22 5.53 -15.96
C ALA A 1 -2.34 6.02 -15.06
N LEU A 2 -2.57 7.32 -14.87
CA LEU A 2 -3.60 7.80 -13.93
C LEU A 2 -5.03 7.34 -14.28
N ALA A 3 -5.42 7.45 -15.56
CA ALA A 3 -6.73 6.96 -16.01
C ALA A 3 -6.86 5.43 -15.82
N ASP A 4 -5.80 4.68 -16.11
CA ASP A 4 -5.75 3.23 -15.94
C ASP A 4 -5.87 2.83 -14.46
N LEU A 5 -5.24 3.59 -13.55
CA LEU A 5 -5.37 3.39 -12.11
C LEU A 5 -6.82 3.59 -11.66
N VAL A 6 -7.46 4.69 -12.07
CA VAL A 6 -8.86 4.98 -11.69
C VAL A 6 -9.80 3.88 -12.21
N ALA A 7 -9.62 3.46 -13.46
CA ALA A 7 -10.41 2.38 -14.05
C ALA A 7 -10.16 1.03 -13.35
N GLY A 8 -8.91 0.73 -13.01
CA GLY A 8 -8.53 -0.49 -12.29
C GLY A 8 -9.08 -0.52 -10.87
N VAL A 9 -9.04 0.59 -10.13
CA VAL A 9 -9.65 0.70 -8.80
C VAL A 9 -11.17 0.51 -8.87
N ALA A 10 -11.84 1.07 -9.88
CA ALA A 10 -13.27 0.85 -10.09
C ALA A 10 -13.59 -0.64 -10.36
N LYS A 11 -12.74 -1.33 -11.13
CA LYS A 11 -12.86 -2.78 -11.32
C LYS A 11 -12.66 -3.56 -10.02
N ILE A 12 -11.63 -3.23 -9.23
CA ILE A 12 -11.36 -3.85 -7.93
C ILE A 12 -12.55 -3.67 -6.99
N ALA A 13 -13.16 -2.47 -6.96
CA ALA A 13 -14.35 -2.18 -6.18
C ALA A 13 -15.52 -3.10 -6.55
N ALA A 14 -15.80 -3.24 -7.85
CA ALA A 14 -16.87 -4.10 -8.36
C ALA A 14 -16.62 -5.59 -8.09
N ASP A 15 -15.40 -6.08 -8.39
CA ASP A 15 -15.04 -7.50 -8.22
C ASP A 15 -15.08 -7.95 -6.74
N ARG A 16 -14.99 -7.00 -5.80
CA ARG A 16 -14.93 -7.26 -4.36
C ARG A 16 -16.19 -6.83 -3.60
N ASP A 17 -17.21 -6.34 -4.29
CA ASP A 17 -18.45 -5.82 -3.68
C ASP A 17 -18.14 -4.81 -2.55
N LEU A 18 -17.40 -3.75 -2.92
CA LEU A 18 -16.98 -2.68 -2.04
C LEU A 18 -17.21 -1.32 -2.71
N THR A 19 -17.45 -0.30 -1.88
CA THR A 19 -17.39 1.10 -2.32
C THR A 19 -15.97 1.61 -2.14
N ILE A 20 -15.34 2.04 -3.24
CA ILE A 20 -14.01 2.66 -3.22
C ILE A 20 -14.08 4.02 -3.92
N SER A 21 -13.81 5.10 -3.19
CA SER A 21 -13.71 6.45 -3.76
C SER A 21 -12.25 6.76 -4.10
N VAL A 22 -11.99 7.50 -5.17
CA VAL A 22 -10.63 7.95 -5.53
C VAL A 22 -10.61 9.47 -5.56
N ILE A 23 -9.93 10.06 -4.59
CA ILE A 23 -9.60 11.48 -4.56
C ILE A 23 -8.16 11.62 -5.05
N ALA A 24 -7.84 12.60 -5.88
CA ALA A 24 -6.50 12.72 -6.44
C ALA A 24 -6.01 14.16 -6.53
N HIS A 25 -4.74 14.35 -6.22
CA HIS A 25 -3.94 15.47 -6.70
C HIS A 25 -3.49 15.12 -8.13
N ALA A 26 -4.36 15.35 -9.11
CA ALA A 26 -4.12 14.87 -10.47
C ALA A 26 -2.84 15.45 -11.12
N GLY A 27 -2.37 16.61 -10.67
CA GLY A 27 -1.19 17.29 -11.22
C GLY A 27 0.14 16.59 -10.93
N ASP A 28 0.25 15.89 -9.81
CA ASP A 28 1.45 15.11 -9.43
C ASP A 28 1.23 13.59 -9.48
N GLY A 29 0.00 13.16 -9.78
CA GLY A 29 -0.37 11.75 -9.89
C GLY A 29 -0.60 11.06 -8.53
N ASN A 30 -0.66 11.81 -7.43
CA ASN A 30 -0.96 11.26 -6.11
C ASN A 30 -2.46 10.98 -5.97
N THR A 31 -2.81 9.72 -5.70
CA THR A 31 -4.20 9.29 -5.54
C THR A 31 -4.45 8.70 -4.16
N HIS A 32 -5.67 8.88 -3.68
CA HIS A 32 -6.16 8.41 -2.40
C HIS A 32 -7.39 7.51 -2.61
N PRO A 33 -7.18 6.23 -2.98
CA PRO A 33 -8.24 5.23 -2.91
C PRO A 33 -8.70 5.04 -1.45
N LEU A 34 -9.97 5.29 -1.21
CA LEU A 34 -10.62 5.18 0.10
C LEU A 34 -11.61 4.01 0.07
N ILE A 35 -11.26 2.92 0.75
CA ILE A 35 -12.10 1.72 0.86
C ILE A 35 -13.10 1.90 2.00
N VAL A 36 -14.39 1.90 1.69
CA VAL A 36 -15.46 2.01 2.68
C VAL A 36 -15.94 0.60 3.06
N TYR A 37 -15.83 0.24 4.33
CA TYR A 37 -16.29 -1.05 4.84
C TYR A 37 -16.78 -0.99 6.29
N ASN A 38 -17.59 -1.96 6.69
CA ASN A 38 -18.04 -2.13 8.07
C ASN A 38 -17.07 -3.08 8.82
N PRO A 39 -16.32 -2.61 9.82
CA PRO A 39 -15.39 -3.46 10.56
C PRO A 39 -16.07 -4.51 11.46
N ALA A 40 -17.37 -4.38 11.71
CA ALA A 40 -18.15 -5.40 12.41
C ALA A 40 -18.55 -6.58 11.50
N ASP A 41 -18.30 -6.48 10.20
CA ASP A 41 -18.50 -7.55 9.21
C ASP A 41 -17.13 -8.17 8.85
N PRO A 42 -16.82 -9.40 9.32
CA PRO A 42 -15.54 -10.04 9.06
C PRO A 42 -15.31 -10.35 7.58
N GLU A 43 -16.37 -10.65 6.81
CA GLU A 43 -16.25 -10.95 5.40
C GLU A 43 -15.96 -9.68 4.60
N MET A 44 -16.66 -8.59 4.91
CA MET A 44 -16.41 -7.29 4.28
C MET A 44 -15.00 -6.78 4.62
N THR A 45 -14.54 -6.99 5.86
CA THR A 45 -13.17 -6.67 6.30
C THR A 45 -12.14 -7.45 5.47
N ALA A 46 -12.32 -8.76 5.31
CA ALA A 46 -11.42 -9.59 4.51
C ALA A 46 -11.42 -9.16 3.02
N ARG A 47 -12.56 -8.73 2.46
CA ARG A 47 -12.60 -8.16 1.10
C ARG A 47 -11.87 -6.83 1.03
N ALA A 48 -12.01 -5.97 2.03
CA ALA A 48 -11.35 -4.66 2.09
C ALA A 48 -9.82 -4.79 2.19
N GLU A 49 -9.32 -5.69 3.03
CA GLU A 49 -7.88 -5.97 3.14
C GLU A 49 -7.29 -6.48 1.82
N LYS A 50 -7.99 -7.38 1.14
CA LYS A 50 -7.57 -7.85 -0.18
C LYS A 50 -7.67 -6.76 -1.25
N ALA A 51 -8.69 -5.90 -1.20
CA ALA A 51 -8.80 -4.74 -2.10
C ALA A 51 -7.62 -3.78 -1.91
N PHE A 52 -7.22 -3.56 -0.66
CA PHE A 52 -6.04 -2.75 -0.35
C PHE A 52 -4.79 -3.31 -1.03
N GLY A 53 -4.59 -4.63 -0.96
CA GLY A 53 -3.48 -5.29 -1.64
C GLY A 53 -3.51 -5.15 -3.16
N ASP A 54 -4.65 -5.45 -3.77
CA ASP A 54 -4.82 -5.32 -5.23
C ASP A 54 -4.53 -3.90 -5.72
N ILE A 55 -4.90 -2.88 -4.95
CA ILE A 55 -4.62 -1.48 -5.29
C ILE A 55 -3.13 -1.18 -5.24
N MET A 56 -2.39 -1.71 -4.25
CA MET A 56 -0.93 -1.58 -4.18
C MET A 56 -0.27 -2.26 -5.37
N ASP A 57 -0.68 -3.48 -5.69
CA ASP A 57 -0.14 -4.25 -6.82
C ASP A 57 -0.44 -3.58 -8.15
N LEU A 58 -1.65 -3.03 -8.32
CA LEU A 58 -2.03 -2.24 -9.47
C LEU A 58 -1.13 -0.99 -9.60
N ALA A 59 -0.96 -0.23 -8.52
CA ALA A 59 -0.11 0.96 -8.53
C ALA A 59 1.34 0.63 -8.94
N VAL A 60 1.93 -0.44 -8.40
CA VAL A 60 3.27 -0.90 -8.76
C VAL A 60 3.33 -1.38 -10.22
N SER A 61 2.34 -2.14 -10.68
CA SER A 61 2.30 -2.63 -12.07
C SER A 61 2.19 -1.51 -13.12
N LEU A 62 1.62 -0.37 -12.73
CA LEU A 62 1.53 0.84 -13.56
C LEU A 62 2.78 1.75 -13.45
N GLY A 63 3.84 1.29 -12.77
CA GLY A 63 5.08 2.04 -12.58
C GLY A 63 5.01 3.10 -11.47
N GLY A 64 4.00 3.02 -10.60
CA GLY A 64 3.84 3.89 -9.44
C GLY A 64 4.57 3.39 -8.18
N THR A 65 4.18 3.94 -7.03
CA THR A 65 4.72 3.60 -5.70
C THR A 65 3.58 3.19 -4.77
N ILE A 66 3.85 2.29 -3.83
CA ILE A 66 2.90 1.91 -2.76
C ILE A 66 2.61 3.07 -1.80
N THR A 67 3.41 4.13 -1.84
CA THR A 67 3.20 5.32 -1.01
C THR A 67 3.68 6.61 -1.69
N GLY A 68 2.78 7.59 -1.80
CA GLY A 68 3.10 8.95 -2.24
C GLY A 68 3.46 9.88 -1.06
N GLU A 69 2.76 9.76 0.06
CA GLU A 69 2.88 10.70 1.20
C GLU A 69 3.01 9.99 2.57
N HIS A 70 2.11 9.05 2.89
CA HIS A 70 1.91 8.56 4.26
C HIS A 70 2.96 7.52 4.74
N GLY A 71 4.01 7.27 3.95
CA GLY A 71 5.00 6.24 4.22
C GLY A 71 4.46 4.81 4.16
N VAL A 72 5.23 3.86 4.68
CA VAL A 72 4.94 2.41 4.61
C VAL A 72 4.34 1.91 5.92
N GLY A 73 4.95 2.28 7.05
CA GLY A 73 4.52 1.85 8.38
C GLY A 73 4.49 0.33 8.54
N ARG A 74 3.49 -0.16 9.28
CA ARG A 74 3.20 -1.61 9.41
C ARG A 74 2.32 -2.10 8.27
N LEU A 75 1.35 -1.28 7.88
CA LEU A 75 0.29 -1.66 6.94
C LEU A 75 0.84 -2.02 5.56
N LYS A 76 1.75 -1.22 5.00
CA LYS A 76 2.27 -1.44 3.64
C LYS A 76 3.57 -2.23 3.60
N LYS A 77 4.08 -2.67 4.75
CA LYS A 77 5.33 -3.45 4.86
C LYS A 77 5.36 -4.68 3.93
N PRO A 78 4.26 -5.44 3.74
CA PRO A 78 4.27 -6.60 2.85
C PRO A 78 4.68 -6.30 1.39
N TRP A 79 4.40 -5.09 0.88
CA TRP A 79 4.72 -4.70 -0.50
C TRP A 79 6.09 -4.02 -0.65
N LEU A 80 6.73 -3.62 0.46
CA LEU A 80 7.96 -2.83 0.43
C LEU A 80 9.10 -3.56 -0.28
N ALA A 81 9.25 -4.86 -0.04
CA ALA A 81 10.30 -5.66 -0.65
C ALA A 81 10.12 -5.79 -2.17
N GLY A 82 8.88 -5.88 -2.64
CA GLY A 82 8.56 -5.91 -4.06
C GLY A 82 8.89 -4.59 -4.76
N GLN A 83 8.65 -3.46 -4.10
CA GLN A 83 8.98 -2.14 -4.65
C GLN A 83 10.48 -1.82 -4.64
N LEU A 84 11.18 -2.10 -3.54
CA LEU A 84 12.59 -1.70 -3.38
C LEU A 84 13.58 -2.71 -3.95
N GLY A 85 13.19 -3.98 -4.04
CA GLY A 85 14.10 -5.06 -4.38
C GLY A 85 15.08 -5.45 -3.26
N PRO A 86 15.79 -6.57 -3.43
CA PRO A 86 16.57 -7.19 -2.36
C PRO A 86 17.75 -6.34 -1.87
N GLU A 87 18.42 -5.60 -2.76
CA GLU A 87 19.61 -4.82 -2.44
C GLU A 87 19.30 -3.62 -1.55
N ALA A 88 18.27 -2.84 -1.92
CA ALA A 88 17.83 -1.71 -1.12
C ALA A 88 17.20 -2.15 0.21
N MET A 89 16.49 -3.28 0.24
CA MET A 89 16.01 -3.89 1.48
C MET A 89 17.15 -4.25 2.42
N GLU A 90 18.24 -4.84 1.90
CA GLU A 90 19.39 -5.21 2.70
C GLU A 90 20.14 -3.98 3.26
N LEU A 91 20.32 -2.95 2.44
CA LEU A 91 20.89 -1.68 2.90
C LEU A 91 20.07 -1.09 4.07
N ASN A 92 18.75 -1.07 3.93
CA ASN A 92 17.84 -0.56 4.96
C ASN A 92 17.94 -1.38 6.27
N ARG A 93 18.04 -2.71 6.20
CA ARG A 93 18.26 -3.56 7.38
C ARG A 93 19.59 -3.28 8.06
N ARG A 94 20.67 -3.11 7.28
CA ARG A 94 22.00 -2.76 7.80
C ARG A 94 22.00 -1.43 8.53
N ILE A 95 21.32 -0.42 7.99
CA ILE A 95 21.14 0.88 8.65
C ILE A 95 20.35 0.70 9.95
N LYS A 96 19.24 -0.03 9.92
CA LYS A 96 18.43 -0.30 11.12
C LYS A 96 19.24 -0.99 12.22
N ALA A 97 20.00 -2.03 11.89
CA ALA A 97 20.83 -2.76 12.86
C ALA A 97 21.96 -1.88 13.44
N ALA A 98 22.54 -0.99 12.64
CA ALA A 98 23.57 -0.08 13.11
C ALA A 98 23.03 1.01 14.06
N LEU A 99 21.79 1.46 13.83
CA LEU A 99 21.16 2.54 14.61
C LEU A 99 20.31 2.04 15.79
N ASP A 100 19.85 0.79 15.76
CA ASP A 100 18.99 0.17 16.76
C ASP A 100 19.41 -1.30 17.01
N PRO A 101 20.59 -1.53 17.61
CA PRO A 101 21.10 -2.88 17.84
C PRO A 101 20.22 -3.70 18.79
N ASP A 102 19.48 -3.04 19.69
CA ASP A 102 18.59 -3.68 20.66
C ASP A 102 17.15 -3.87 20.12
N GLY A 103 16.85 -3.33 18.93
CA GLY A 103 15.55 -3.48 18.28
C GLY A 103 14.38 -2.76 18.98
N ILE A 104 14.66 -1.72 19.76
CA ILE A 104 13.66 -1.02 20.60
C ILE A 104 12.99 0.15 19.87
N LEU A 105 13.56 0.63 18.76
CA LEU A 105 13.03 1.76 18.01
C LEU A 105 11.91 1.29 17.06
N ASN A 106 10.69 1.20 17.59
CA ASN A 106 9.45 0.91 16.85
C ASN A 106 9.48 -0.43 16.06
N PRO A 107 9.66 -1.57 16.74
CA PRO A 107 9.80 -2.87 16.10
C PRO A 107 8.60 -3.24 15.22
N GLY A 108 8.88 -3.83 14.06
CA GLY A 108 7.88 -4.31 13.11
C GLY A 108 7.31 -3.25 12.16
N ALA A 109 7.62 -1.97 12.34
CA ALA A 109 7.32 -0.93 11.35
C ALA A 109 8.44 -0.87 10.30
N LEU A 110 8.07 -0.84 9.00
CA LEU A 110 8.99 -0.80 7.85
C LEU A 110 9.84 -2.07 7.67
N ILE A 111 10.78 -2.35 8.58
CA ILE A 111 11.81 -3.40 8.48
C ILE A 111 11.93 -4.13 9.80
#